data_AF-A0A8C5G8J7-F1
#
_entry.id   AF-A0A8C5G8J7-F1
#
_cell.length_a   1.000
_cell.length_b   1.000
_cell.length_c   1.000
_cell.angle_alpha   90.00
_cell.angle_beta   90.00
_cell.angle_gamma   90.00
#
_symmetry.space_group_name_H-M   'P 1'
#
loop_
_entity.id
_entity.type
_entity.pdbx_description
1 polymer ?
#
loop_
_entity_poly.entity_id
_entity_poly.type
_entity_poly.pdbx_seq_one_letter_code
_entity_poly.pdbx_strand_id
1 'polypeptide(L)'
;MADYREAPLAARPKTLDPNEYFNLSPEYRRSEEDRAALRANLKRQYQMQLNNPHRKELIVDPALNRWVYARTNPYPHSDHRHPPSVCLYYVFKTDRVRDVLQLVLIVLTSYKMVLVAHVK
;
A
#
# COMPACT_ATOMS: atom_id res chain seq x y z
N MET A 1 34.56 0.30 5.04
CA MET A 1 33.24 -0.25 5.45
C MET A 1 32.18 0.56 4.74
N ALA A 2 31.14 -0.08 4.20
CA ALA A 2 30.08 0.61 3.46
C ALA A 2 29.04 1.19 4.42
N ASP A 3 28.64 2.45 4.23
CA ASP A 3 27.58 3.10 5.03
C ASP A 3 26.21 2.50 4.71
N TYR A 4 25.39 2.28 5.75
CA TYR A 4 24.05 1.72 5.60
C TYR A 4 23.08 2.72 4.97
N ARG A 5 22.52 2.37 3.81
CA ARG A 5 21.49 3.14 3.12
C ARG A 5 20.10 2.61 3.46
N GLU A 6 19.29 3.48 4.04
CA GLU A 6 17.89 3.18 4.33
C GLU A 6 17.07 3.10 3.06
N ALA A 7 16.12 2.17 3.03
CA ALA A 7 15.11 2.08 1.97
C ALA A 7 13.72 1.98 2.60
N PRO A 8 12.63 2.30 1.88
CA PRO A 8 11.27 2.29 2.44
C PRO A 8 10.86 0.96 3.09
N LEU A 9 11.42 -0.16 2.62
CA LEU A 9 11.19 -1.50 3.16
C LEU A 9 12.37 -2.05 3.99
N ALA A 10 13.46 -1.30 4.10
CA ALA A 10 14.65 -1.65 4.86
C ALA A 10 15.05 -0.48 5.75
N ALA A 11 14.40 -0.40 6.91
CA ALA A 11 14.68 0.60 7.92
C ALA A 11 16.04 0.33 8.60
N ARG A 12 16.71 1.39 9.03
CA ARG A 12 17.97 1.30 9.78
C ARG A 12 17.77 0.49 11.07
N PRO A 13 18.66 -0.45 11.39
CA PRO A 13 18.63 -1.11 12.69
C PRO A 13 18.88 -0.10 13.81
N LYS A 14 18.15 -0.23 14.92
CA LYS A 14 18.22 0.71 16.06
C LYS A 14 19.62 0.91 16.62
N THR A 15 20.45 -0.14 16.60
CA THR A 15 21.83 -0.07 17.10
C THR A 15 22.75 0.82 16.26
N LEU A 16 22.39 1.07 15.00
CA LEU A 16 23.17 1.91 14.08
C LEU A 16 22.67 3.36 14.07
N ASP A 17 21.52 3.65 14.70
CA ASP A 17 20.99 5.02 14.76
C ASP A 17 21.79 5.85 15.79
N PRO A 18 22.52 6.91 15.37
CA PRO A 18 23.28 7.75 16.29
C PRO A 18 22.41 8.46 17.33
N ASN A 19 21.14 8.71 16.98
CA ASN A 19 20.21 9.41 17.87
C ASN A 19 19.77 8.58 19.08
N GLU A 20 19.93 7.25 19.03
CA GLU A 20 19.58 6.37 20.16
C GLU A 20 20.47 6.66 21.39
N TYR A 21 21.75 7.01 21.18
CA TYR A 21 22.73 7.09 22.27
C TYR A 21 23.24 8.51 22.56
N PHE A 22 23.48 9.34 21.54
CA PHE A 22 24.27 10.57 21.73
C PHE A 22 23.43 11.85 21.88
N ASN A 23 22.18 11.88 21.42
CA ASN A 23 21.38 13.11 21.28
C ASN A 23 20.06 13.11 22.09
N LEU A 24 20.05 12.50 23.28
CA LEU A 24 18.85 12.40 24.13
C LEU A 24 18.57 13.73 24.86
N SER A 25 17.73 14.58 24.24
CA SER A 25 17.23 15.80 24.88
C SER A 25 16.32 15.48 26.08
N PRO A 26 16.19 16.39 27.07
CA PRO A 26 15.25 16.20 28.18
C PRO A 26 13.80 16.02 27.72
N GLU A 27 13.38 16.73 26.67
CA GLU A 27 12.03 16.59 26.09
C GLU A 27 11.82 15.20 25.47
N TYR A 28 12.84 14.64 24.82
CA TYR A 28 12.76 13.28 24.29
C TYR A 28 12.51 12.27 25.41
N ARG A 29 13.22 12.38 26.55
CA ARG A 29 13.01 11.49 27.71
C ARG A 29 11.61 11.60 28.27
N ARG A 30 11.07 12.81 28.43
CA ARG A 30 9.68 13.02 28.87
C ARG A 30 8.69 12.35 27.92
N SER A 31 8.89 12.49 26.61
CA SER A 31 8.01 11.86 25.61
C SER A 31 8.07 10.32 25.65
N GLU A 32 9.23 9.74 25.94
CA GLU A 32 9.39 8.30 26.11
C GLU A 32 8.76 7.81 27.43
N GLU A 33 8.89 8.58 28.52
CA GLU A 33 8.20 8.33 29.78
C GLU A 33 6.67 8.35 29.61
N ASP A 34 6.13 9.34 28.89
CA ASP A 34 4.70 9.44 28.58
C ASP A 34 4.22 8.24 27.75
N ARG A 35 5.00 7.84 26.72
CA ARG A 35 4.72 6.64 25.91
C ARG A 35 4.75 5.38 26.76
N ALA A 36 5.71 5.26 27.68
CA ALA A 36 5.83 4.11 28.58
C ALA A 36 4.67 4.05 29.58
N ALA A 37 4.29 5.19 30.15
CA ALA A 37 3.14 5.31 31.07
C ALA A 37 1.84 4.91 30.38
N LEU A 38 1.60 5.41 29.16
CA LEU A 38 0.43 5.04 28.36
C LEU A 38 0.42 3.53 28.05
N ARG A 39 1.57 2.97 27.63
CA ARG A 39 1.69 1.52 27.36
C ARG A 39 1.43 0.69 28.61
N ALA A 40 1.96 1.09 29.77
CA ALA A 40 1.75 0.40 31.03
C ALA A 40 0.28 0.42 31.47
N ASN A 41 -0.39 1.56 31.33
CA ASN A 41 -1.80 1.72 31.64
C ASN A 41 -2.69 0.83 30.77
N LEU A 42 -2.47 0.82 29.45
CA LEU A 42 -3.22 -0.05 28.54
C LEU A 42 -2.97 -1.54 28.83
N LYS A 43 -1.72 -1.92 29.10
CA LYS A 43 -1.37 -3.30 29.48
C LYS A 43 -2.06 -3.71 30.77
N ARG A 44 -2.11 -2.83 31.79
CA ARG A 44 -2.82 -3.08 33.05
C ARG A 44 -4.31 -3.30 32.81
N GLN A 45 -4.95 -2.44 32.01
CA GLN A 45 -6.38 -2.58 31.67
C GLN A 45 -6.68 -3.94 31.01
N TYR A 46 -5.87 -4.33 30.03
CA TYR A 46 -6.00 -5.61 29.36
C TYR A 46 -5.82 -6.79 30.33
N GLN A 47 -4.77 -6.75 31.17
CA GLN A 47 -4.50 -7.81 32.14
C GLN A 47 -5.61 -7.98 33.18
N MET A 48 -6.20 -6.89 33.67
CA MET A 48 -7.34 -6.95 34.61
C MET A 48 -8.55 -7.68 34.00
N GLN A 49 -8.82 -7.45 32.71
CA GLN A 49 -9.90 -8.14 32.00
C GLN A 49 -9.56 -9.61 31.74
N LEU A 50 -8.32 -9.90 31.36
CA LEU A 50 -7.85 -11.25 31.08
C LEU A 50 -7.85 -12.15 32.31
N ASN A 51 -7.42 -11.60 33.45
CA ASN A 51 -7.26 -12.34 34.70
C ASN A 51 -8.57 -12.47 35.50
N ASN A 52 -9.72 -12.02 34.98
CA ASN A 52 -11.00 -12.15 35.66
C ASN A 52 -11.52 -13.60 35.57
N PRO A 53 -11.67 -14.32 36.71
CA PRO A 53 -12.08 -15.73 36.71
C PRO A 53 -13.53 -15.95 36.25
N HIS A 54 -14.36 -14.91 36.27
CA HIS A 54 -15.76 -14.98 35.83
C HIS A 54 -15.96 -14.60 34.36
N ARG A 55 -14.88 -14.38 33.61
CA ARG A 55 -14.95 -13.96 32.22
C ARG A 55 -15.48 -15.09 31.33
N LYS A 56 -16.56 -14.82 30.60
CA LYS A 56 -17.15 -15.73 29.59
C LYS A 56 -17.00 -15.24 28.14
N GLU A 57 -16.67 -13.97 27.93
CA GLU A 57 -16.71 -13.30 26.62
C GLU A 57 -15.32 -12.97 26.07
N LEU A 58 -15.22 -12.70 24.75
CA LEU A 58 -13.99 -12.24 24.10
C LEU A 58 -13.63 -10.81 24.53
N ILE A 59 -12.34 -10.53 24.80
CA ILE A 59 -11.87 -9.17 25.08
C ILE A 59 -11.88 -8.38 23.78
N VAL A 60 -12.64 -7.30 23.74
CA VAL A 60 -12.72 -6.41 22.58
C VAL A 60 -11.59 -5.38 22.65
N ASP A 61 -10.73 -5.37 21.63
CA ASP A 61 -9.71 -4.33 21.49
C ASP A 61 -10.28 -3.10 20.75
N PRO A 62 -10.43 -1.95 21.43
CA PRO A 62 -10.91 -0.73 20.78
C PRO A 62 -9.98 -0.23 19.67
N ALA A 63 -8.66 -0.51 19.73
CA ALA A 63 -7.73 -0.12 18.68
C ALA A 63 -7.97 -0.92 17.40
N LEU A 64 -8.20 -2.23 17.53
CA LEU A 64 -8.54 -3.09 16.41
C LEU A 64 -9.85 -2.65 15.74
N ASN A 65 -10.89 -2.37 16.54
CA ASN A 65 -12.17 -1.90 16.00
C ASN A 65 -12.03 -0.58 15.25
N ARG A 66 -11.27 0.38 15.79
CA ARG A 66 -10.99 1.66 15.10
C ARG A 66 -10.19 1.45 13.82
N TRP A 67 -9.23 0.53 13.82
CA TRP A 67 -8.45 0.20 12.61
C TRP A 67 -9.29 -0.48 11.53
N VAL A 68 -10.16 -1.42 11.91
CA VAL A 68 -11.13 -2.02 10.98
C VAL A 68 -12.05 -0.94 10.42
N TYR A 69 -12.62 -0.10 11.30
CA TYR A 69 -13.49 1.00 10.91
C TYR A 69 -12.83 1.94 9.89
N ALA A 70 -11.59 2.36 10.16
CA ALA A 70 -10.82 3.24 9.27
C ALA A 70 -10.58 2.62 7.88
N ARG A 71 -10.40 1.30 7.80
CA ARG A 71 -10.25 0.61 6.50
C ARG A 71 -11.58 0.43 5.77
N THR A 72 -12.68 0.24 6.50
CA THR A 72 -14.01 0.02 5.92
C THR A 72 -14.72 1.31 5.53
N ASN A 73 -14.27 2.46 6.02
CA ASN A 73 -14.93 3.75 5.80
C ASN A 73 -14.05 4.74 5.02
N PRO A 74 -13.69 4.46 3.74
CA PRO A 74 -12.79 5.30 2.96
C PRO A 74 -13.42 6.60 2.44
N TYR A 75 -14.75 6.64 2.32
CA TYR A 75 -15.47 7.71 1.62
C TYR A 75 -15.37 9.11 2.26
N PRO A 76 -15.39 9.28 3.59
CA PRO A 76 -15.33 10.61 4.19
C PRO A 76 -14.02 11.35 3.97
N HIS A 77 -12.94 10.64 3.63
CA HIS A 77 -11.59 11.17 3.55
C HIS A 77 -10.90 10.88 2.20
N SER A 78 -11.63 10.37 1.22
CA SER A 78 -11.10 10.18 -0.13
C SER A 78 -11.04 11.52 -0.87
N ASP A 79 -9.83 11.95 -1.21
CA ASP A 79 -9.62 13.08 -2.12
C ASP A 79 -9.88 12.62 -3.56
N HIS A 80 -10.59 13.43 -4.35
CA HIS A 80 -11.05 13.08 -5.69
C HIS A 80 -9.91 13.26 -6.70
N ARG A 81 -8.95 12.33 -6.70
CA ARG A 81 -7.85 12.35 -7.67
C ARG A 81 -8.23 11.63 -8.97
N HIS A 82 -7.68 12.12 -10.09
CA HIS A 82 -7.95 11.62 -11.44
C HIS A 82 -7.77 10.09 -11.54
N PRO A 83 -8.80 9.35 -12.00
CA PRO A 83 -8.72 7.91 -12.11
C PRO A 83 -7.78 7.47 -13.24
N PRO A 84 -7.12 6.30 -13.11
CA PRO A 84 -6.27 5.74 -14.16
C PRO A 84 -7.03 5.35 -15.44
N SER A 85 -8.37 5.45 -15.44
CA SER A 85 -9.23 5.14 -16.58
C SER A 85 -8.87 5.94 -17.84
N VAL A 86 -8.37 7.17 -17.69
CA VAL A 86 -7.93 7.98 -18.84
C VAL A 86 -6.71 7.35 -19.50
N CYS A 87 -5.73 6.89 -18.72
CA CYS A 87 -4.55 6.20 -19.24
C CYS A 87 -4.94 4.88 -19.92
N LEU A 88 -5.76 4.08 -19.24
CA LEU A 88 -6.25 2.80 -19.77
C LEU A 88 -7.05 2.98 -21.07
N TYR A 89 -7.86 4.05 -21.18
CA TYR A 89 -8.59 4.36 -22.41
C TYR A 89 -7.65 4.51 -23.62
N TYR A 90 -6.57 5.27 -23.47
CA TYR A 90 -5.63 5.48 -24.56
C TYR A 90 -4.86 4.21 -24.92
N VAL A 91 -4.46 3.40 -23.93
CA VAL A 91 -3.80 2.10 -24.18
C VAL A 91 -4.73 1.15 -24.95
N PHE A 92 -5.97 0.95 -24.50
CA PHE A 92 -6.90 0.06 -25.18
C PHE A 92 -7.36 0.57 -26.55
N LYS A 93 -7.36 1.89 -26.77
CA LYS A 93 -7.70 2.48 -28.07
C LYS A 93 -6.59 2.26 -29.09
N THR A 94 -5.32 2.41 -28.70
CA THR A 94 -4.18 2.21 -29.61
C THR A 94 -3.99 0.74 -29.97
N ASP A 95 -4.21 -0.19 -29.04
CA ASP A 95 -4.18 -1.64 -29.33
C ASP A 95 -5.23 -2.03 -30.37
N ARG A 96 -6.49 -1.64 -30.17
CA ARG A 96 -7.58 -2.00 -31.11
C ARG A 96 -7.37 -1.46 -32.53
N VAL A 97 -6.79 -0.26 -32.67
CA VAL A 97 -6.49 0.32 -33.99
C VAL A 97 -5.37 -0.46 -34.69
N ARG A 98 -4.35 -0.92 -33.95
CA ARG A 98 -3.25 -1.72 -34.51
C ARG A 98 -3.75 -3.07 -35.04
N ASP A 99 -4.60 -3.76 -34.30
CA ASP A 99 -5.12 -5.08 -34.69
C ASP A 99 -5.96 -5.01 -35.97
N VAL A 100 -6.83 -4.00 -36.08
CA VAL A 100 -7.65 -3.78 -37.29
C VAL A 100 -6.78 -3.45 -38.49
N LEU A 101 -5.78 -2.58 -38.35
CA LEU A 101 -4.86 -2.23 -39.44
C LEU A 101 -4.08 -3.46 -39.93
N GLN A 102 -3.62 -4.30 -39.01
CA GLN A 102 -2.88 -5.51 -39.36
C GLN A 102 -3.75 -6.53 -40.10
N LEU A 103 -5.00 -6.72 -39.67
CA LEU A 103 -5.97 -7.56 -40.39
C LEU A 103 -6.26 -7.04 -41.80
N VAL A 104 -6.48 -5.73 -41.96
CA VAL A 104 -6.69 -5.11 -43.27
C VAL A 104 -5.48 -5.30 -44.17
N LEU A 105 -4.26 -5.16 -43.63
CA LEU A 105 -3.03 -5.38 -44.39
C LEU A 105 -2.89 -6.83 -44.87
N ILE A 106 -3.21 -7.82 -44.02
CA ILE A 106 -3.18 -9.26 -44.36
C ILE A 106 -4.20 -9.58 -45.46
N VAL A 107 -5.39 -9.00 -45.37
CA VAL A 107 -6.44 -9.18 -46.37
C VAL A 107 -6.01 -8.56 -47.70
N LEU A 108 -5.55 -7.30 -47.71
CA LEU A 108 -5.10 -6.62 -48.92
C LEU A 108 -3.91 -7.30 -49.59
N THR A 109 -2.96 -7.82 -48.82
CA THR A 109 -1.83 -8.59 -49.36
C THR A 109 -2.28 -9.92 -49.97
N SER A 110 -3.24 -10.61 -49.36
CA SER A 110 -3.83 -11.83 -49.91
C SER A 110 -4.58 -11.57 -51.22
N TYR A 111 -5.43 -10.54 -51.28
CA TYR A 111 -6.14 -10.16 -52.51
C TYR A 111 -5.18 -9.75 -53.64
N LYS A 112 -4.11 -9.01 -53.32
CA LYS A 112 -3.09 -8.62 -54.30
C LYS A 112 -2.35 -9.84 -54.87
N MET A 113 -2.04 -10.85 -54.06
CA MET A 113 -1.42 -12.09 -54.55
C MET A 113 -2.34 -12.88 -55.49
N VAL A 114 -3.64 -12.98 -55.16
CA VAL A 114 -4.63 -13.65 -56.02
C VAL A 114 -4.79 -12.91 -57.36
N LEU A 115 -4.83 -11.58 -57.34
CA LEU A 115 -4.98 -10.79 -58.57
C LEU A 115 -3.75 -10.92 -59.50
N VAL A 116 -2.55 -10.98 -58.93
CA VAL A 116 -1.30 -11.20 -59.69
C VAL A 116 -1.23 -12.63 -60.25
N ALA A 117 -1.79 -13.62 -59.57
CA ALA A 117 -1.85 -15.00 -60.06
C ALA A 117 -2.83 -15.18 -61.23
N HIS A 118 -3.85 -14.32 -61.34
CA HIS A 118 -4.88 -14.43 -62.37
C HIS A 118 -4.54 -13.73 -63.71
N VAL A 119 -3.48 -12.91 -63.73
CA VAL A 119 -3.06 -12.06 -64.87
C VAL A 119 -1.84 -12.66 -65.62
N LYS A 120 -1.44 -13.89 -65.30
CA LYS A 120 -0.44 -14.70 -66.04
C LYS A 120 -1.12 -15.85 -66.75
#